data_AF-D8TIQ1-F1
#
_entry.id   AF-D8TIQ1-F1
#
_cell.length_a   1.000
_cell.length_b   1.000
_cell.length_c   1.000
_cell.angle_alpha   90.00
_cell.angle_beta   90.00
_cell.angle_gamma   90.00
#
_symmetry.space_group_name_H-M   'P 1'
#
loop_
_entity.id
_entity.type
_entity.pdbx_description
1 polymer ?
#
loop_
_entity_poly.entity_id
_entity_poly.type
_entity_poly.pdbx_seq_one_letter_code
_entity_poly.pdbx_strand_id
1 'polypeptide(L)'
;TKVVIRNLPPGMTDDTFKTVLESLAGGRYTWLSYFPGKVSLKRVVFSRAYVNFLTAEDVYDFKQRFDGHVFIGQKGHQYRCSVEYAPLQK
;
A
#
# COMPACT_ATOMS: atom_id res chain seq x y z
N THR A 1 -12.37 -0.91 9.61
CA THR A 1 -12.05 -1.47 8.28
C THR A 1 -10.67 -0.99 7.85
N LYS A 2 -9.69 -1.09 8.77
CA LYS A 2 -8.34 -0.58 8.55
C LYS A 2 -7.49 -1.66 7.90
N VAL A 3 -6.80 -1.31 6.85
CA VAL A 3 -5.99 -2.20 6.03
C VAL A 3 -4.56 -1.70 6.05
N VAL A 4 -3.62 -2.64 6.05
CA VAL A 4 -2.21 -2.36 5.83
C VAL A 4 -1.81 -2.91 4.48
N ILE A 5 -1.11 -2.07 3.71
CA ILE A 5 -0.53 -2.41 2.43
C ILE A 5 0.98 -2.51 2.66
N ARG A 6 1.55 -3.69 2.47
CA ARG A 6 2.95 -4.01 2.75
C ARG A 6 3.73 -4.27 1.47
N ASN A 7 5.05 -4.31 1.61
CA ASN A 7 5.99 -4.66 0.54
C ASN A 7 5.91 -3.73 -0.68
N LEU A 8 5.53 -2.47 -0.44
CA LEU A 8 5.59 -1.44 -1.47
C LEU A 8 7.06 -1.09 -1.78
N PRO A 9 7.38 -0.63 -3.00
CA PRO A 9 8.74 -0.27 -3.36
C PRO A 9 9.34 0.72 -2.36
N PRO A 10 10.57 0.48 -1.88
CA PRO A 10 11.19 1.29 -0.83
C PRO A 10 11.48 2.73 -1.28
N GLY A 11 11.55 2.98 -2.59
CA GLY A 11 11.71 4.31 -3.18
C GLY A 11 10.41 4.98 -3.64
N MET A 12 9.24 4.37 -3.40
CA MET A 12 7.96 4.98 -3.76
C MET A 12 7.64 6.15 -2.83
N THR A 13 7.19 7.27 -3.39
CA THR A 13 6.79 8.46 -2.62
C THR A 13 5.34 8.38 -2.16
N ASP A 14 4.99 9.17 -1.15
CA ASP A 14 3.62 9.29 -0.66
C ASP A 14 2.67 9.79 -1.76
N ASP A 15 3.08 10.80 -2.53
CA ASP A 15 2.26 11.35 -3.61
C ASP A 15 1.97 10.31 -4.71
N THR A 16 2.98 9.54 -5.13
CA THR A 16 2.79 8.46 -6.11
C THR A 16 1.84 7.40 -5.56
N PHE A 17 1.98 7.04 -4.28
CA PHE A 17 1.06 6.09 -3.65
C PHE A 17 -0.37 6.61 -3.63
N LYS A 18 -0.56 7.87 -3.23
CA LYS A 18 -1.86 8.54 -3.19
C LYS A 18 -2.54 8.52 -4.54
N THR A 19 -1.83 8.84 -5.63
CA THR A 19 -2.41 8.78 -6.99
C THR A 19 -2.90 7.37 -7.34
N VAL A 20 -2.12 6.33 -7.00
CA VAL A 20 -2.54 4.93 -7.22
C VAL A 20 -3.77 4.60 -6.38
N LEU A 21 -3.78 5.00 -5.11
CA LEU A 21 -4.90 4.75 -4.21
C LEU A 21 -6.17 5.47 -4.67
N GLU A 22 -6.08 6.72 -5.10
CA GLU A 22 -7.22 7.49 -5.63
C GLU A 22 -7.81 6.85 -6.88
N SER A 23 -6.98 6.34 -7.79
CA SER A 23 -7.44 5.64 -9.00
C SER A 23 -8.23 4.36 -8.66
N LEU A 24 -7.83 3.65 -7.60
CA LEU A 24 -8.42 2.36 -7.23
C LEU A 24 -9.60 2.47 -6.25
N ALA A 25 -9.54 3.43 -5.33
CA ALA A 25 -10.40 3.52 -4.17
C ALA A 25 -10.83 4.97 -3.84
N GLY A 26 -10.72 5.90 -4.80
CA GLY A 26 -11.12 7.30 -4.62
C GLY A 26 -12.54 7.42 -4.06
N GLY A 27 -12.67 8.21 -2.98
CA GLY A 27 -13.93 8.40 -2.25
C GLY A 27 -14.39 7.22 -1.40
N ARG A 28 -13.64 6.12 -1.30
CA ARG A 28 -14.02 4.91 -0.55
C ARG A 28 -13.24 4.70 0.75
N TYR A 29 -12.47 5.69 1.16
CA TYR A 29 -11.67 5.66 2.37
C TYR A 29 -11.71 7.00 3.11
N THR A 30 -11.53 6.97 4.43
CA THR A 30 -11.63 8.14 5.32
C THR A 30 -10.28 8.63 5.81
N TRP A 31 -9.27 7.75 5.79
CA TRP A 31 -7.96 8.06 6.34
C TRP A 31 -6.87 7.25 5.64
N LEU A 32 -5.71 7.89 5.48
CA LEU A 32 -4.50 7.32 4.90
C LEU A 32 -3.29 7.78 5.72
N SER A 33 -2.36 6.84 5.98
CA SER A 33 -1.02 7.16 6.48
C SER A 33 0.02 6.33 5.75
N TYR A 34 0.96 7.02 5.10
CA TYR A 34 2.05 6.42 4.36
C TYR A 34 3.35 6.45 5.17
N PHE A 35 4.10 5.36 5.12
CA PHE A 35 5.41 5.23 5.75
C PHE A 35 6.43 4.87 4.67
N PRO A 36 7.32 5.81 4.30
CA PRO A 36 8.32 5.56 3.28
C PRO A 36 9.31 4.50 3.76
N GLY A 37 9.72 3.67 2.81
CA GLY A 37 10.82 2.73 2.95
C GLY A 37 12.18 3.41 2.88
N LYS A 38 13.23 2.60 2.99
CA LYS A 38 14.61 3.03 2.83
C LYS A 38 15.46 1.88 2.34
N VAL A 39 16.27 2.14 1.32
CA VAL A 39 17.35 1.23 0.89
C VAL A 39 18.65 1.69 1.56
N SER A 40 19.33 0.77 2.23
CA SER A 40 20.68 0.98 2.77
C SER A 40 21.58 -0.20 2.40
N LEU A 41 22.89 -0.04 2.53
CA LEU A 41 23.87 -1.10 2.22
C LEU A 41 23.62 -2.40 3.01
N LYS A 42 23.04 -2.31 4.21
CA LYS A 42 22.84 -3.46 5.12
C LYS A 42 21.41 -4.01 5.10
N ARG A 43 20.42 -3.21 4.71
CA ARG A 43 19.00 -3.55 4.83
C ARG A 43 18.14 -2.77 3.85
N VAL A 44 17.15 -3.46 3.28
CA VAL A 44 16.01 -2.85 2.60
C VAL A 44 14.83 -2.81 3.57
N VAL A 45 14.28 -1.62 3.78
CA VAL A 45 13.00 -1.41 4.48
C VAL A 45 11.98 -1.03 3.42
N PHE A 46 10.96 -1.85 3.24
CA PHE A 46 9.89 -1.57 2.29
C PHE A 46 8.98 -0.46 2.79
N SER A 47 8.39 0.26 1.84
CA SER A 47 7.33 1.22 2.15
C SER A 47 6.07 0.46 2.57
N ARG A 48 5.22 1.11 3.35
CA ARG A 48 3.91 0.58 3.75
C ARG A 48 2.90 1.71 3.90
N ALA A 49 1.63 1.39 3.73
CA ALA A 49 0.55 2.34 3.93
C ALA A 49 -0.53 1.72 4.81
N TYR A 50 -1.20 2.55 5.60
CA TYR A 50 -2.42 2.18 6.30
C TYR A 50 -3.58 3.00 5.73
N VAL A 51 -4.69 2.33 5.44
CA VAL A 51 -5.88 2.95 4.86
C VAL A 51 -7.08 2.50 5.67
N ASN A 52 -7.97 3.43 6.02
CA ASN A 52 -9.26 3.09 6.64
C ASN A 52 -10.38 3.27 5.62
N PHE A 53 -10.93 2.15 5.14
CA PHE A 53 -12.01 2.14 4.15
C PHE A 53 -13.37 2.47 4.78
N LEU A 54 -14.36 2.88 3.99
CA LEU A 54 -15.72 3.15 4.49
C LEU A 54 -16.43 1.85 4.91
N THR A 55 -16.32 0.81 4.09
CA THR A 55 -17.03 -0.47 4.30
C THR A 55 -16.10 -1.67 4.17
N ALA A 56 -16.58 -2.86 4.55
CA ALA A 56 -15.82 -4.10 4.38
C ALA A 56 -15.82 -4.56 2.91
N GLU A 57 -16.88 -4.24 2.18
CA GLU A 57 -17.06 -4.46 0.75
C GLU A 57 -15.99 -3.68 -0.04
N ASP A 58 -15.73 -2.41 0.33
CA ASP A 58 -14.66 -1.61 -0.28
C ASP A 58 -13.28 -2.24 -0.06
N VAL A 59 -13.05 -2.83 1.12
CA VAL A 59 -11.80 -3.56 1.41
C VAL A 59 -11.68 -4.78 0.52
N TYR A 60 -12.76 -5.54 0.36
CA TYR A 60 -12.78 -6.75 -0.46
C TYR A 60 -12.51 -6.42 -1.94
N ASP A 61 -13.22 -5.44 -2.49
CA ASP A 61 -13.04 -4.96 -3.86
C ASP A 61 -11.61 -4.46 -4.11
N PHE A 62 -11.08 -3.67 -3.18
CA PHE A 62 -9.71 -3.17 -3.27
C PHE A 62 -8.70 -4.33 -3.22
N LYS A 63 -8.86 -5.26 -2.28
CA LYS A 63 -7.98 -6.42 -2.12
C LYS A 63 -7.98 -7.29 -3.38
N GLN A 64 -9.14 -7.60 -3.96
CA GLN A 64 -9.21 -8.42 -5.18
C GLN A 64 -8.43 -7.82 -6.35
N ARG A 65 -8.36 -6.49 -6.45
CA ARG A 65 -7.71 -5.78 -7.56
C ARG A 65 -6.23 -5.50 -7.31
N PHE A 66 -5.85 -5.27 -6.05
CA PHE A 66 -4.54 -4.73 -5.71
C PHE A 66 -3.63 -5.71 -4.97
N ASP A 67 -4.18 -6.74 -4.34
CA ASP A 67 -3.37 -7.74 -3.63
C ASP A 67 -2.47 -8.51 -4.60
N GLY A 68 -1.19 -8.60 -4.27
CA GLY A 68 -0.21 -9.21 -5.14
C GLY A 68 0.19 -8.37 -6.35
N HIS A 69 -0.21 -7.10 -6.46
CA HIS A 69 0.27 -6.21 -7.51
C HIS A 69 1.80 -6.11 -7.48
N VAL A 70 2.43 -6.22 -8.65
CA VAL A 70 3.89 -6.22 -8.78
C VAL A 70 4.35 -4.87 -9.32
N PHE A 71 5.05 -4.12 -8.49
CA PHE A 71 5.73 -2.92 -8.89
C PHE A 71 7.12 -3.24 -9.43
N ILE A 72 7.50 -2.59 -10.52
CA ILE A 72 8.84 -2.69 -11.10
C ILE A 72 9.61 -1.44 -10.71
N GLY A 73 10.64 -1.62 -9.87
CA GLY A 73 11.53 -0.55 -9.47
C GLY A 73 12.67 -0.32 -10.47
N GLN A 74 13.57 0.58 -10.10
CA GLN A 74 14.78 0.83 -10.87
C GLN A 74 15.61 -0.45 -10.99
N LYS A 75 16.25 -0.65 -12.15
CA LYS A 75 17.06 -1.84 -12.46
C LYS A 75 16.28 -3.17 -12.49
N GLY A 76 14.95 -3.13 -12.64
CA GLY A 76 14.12 -4.32 -12.86
C GLY A 76 13.75 -5.10 -11.60
N HIS A 77 14.04 -4.57 -10.41
CA HIS A 77 13.61 -5.21 -9.16
C HIS A 77 12.09 -5.24 -9.05
N GLN A 78 11.53 -6.40 -8.77
CA GLN A 78 10.09 -6.59 -8.60
C GLN A 78 9.71 -6.55 -7.12
N TYR A 79 8.66 -5.80 -6.80
CA TYR A 79 8.11 -5.66 -5.46
C TYR A 79 6.64 -6.06 -5.49
N ARG A 80 6.32 -7.23 -4.95
CA ARG A 80 4.94 -7.73 -4.86
C ARG A 80 4.31 -7.25 -3.56
N CYS A 81 3.31 -6.38 -3.65
CA CYS A 81 2.62 -5.87 -2.47
C CYS A 81 1.65 -6.92 -1.89
N SER A 82 1.33 -6.76 -0.61
CA SER A 82 0.24 -7.51 0.04
C SER A 82 -0.75 -6.56 0.71
N VAL A 83 -2.02 -6.95 0.68
CA VAL A 83 -3.14 -6.21 1.28
C VAL A 83 -3.75 -7.07 2.39
N GLU A 84 -3.61 -6.62 3.63
CA GLU A 84 -4.00 -7.35 4.83
C GLU A 84 -4.79 -6.44 5.78
N TYR A 85 -5.65 -7.00 6.62
CA TYR A 85 -6.21 -6.21 7.72
C TYR A 85 -5.09 -5.72 8.64
N ALA A 86 -5.18 -4.46 9.05
CA ALA A 86 -4.24 -3.91 10.00
C ALA A 86 -4.34 -4.69 11.33
N PRO A 87 -3.20 -5.04 11.96
CA PRO A 87 -3.20 -5.79 13.23
C PRO A 87 -3.86 -5.00 14.37
N LEU A 88 -3.85 -3.68 14.27
CA LEU A 88 -4.59 -2.78 15.14
C LEU A 88 -5.72 -2.14 14.33
N GLN A 89 -6.97 -2.40 14.72
CA GLN A 89 -8.17 -1.83 14.10
C GLN A 89 -8.69 -0.56 14.79
N LYS A 90 -7.93 -0.03 15.76
CA LYS A 90 -8.22 1.28 16.35
C LYS A 90 -7.91 2.43 15.38
#